data_AF-A0A1V6IXT3-F1
#
_entry.id   AF-A0A1V6IXT3-F1
#
_cell.length_a   1.000
_cell.length_b   1.000
_cell.length_c   1.000
_cell.angle_alpha   90.00
_cell.angle_beta   90.00
_cell.angle_gamma   90.00
#
_symmetry.space_group_name_H-M   'P 1'
#
loop_
_entity.id
_entity.type
_entity.pdbx_description
1 polymer ?
#
loop_
_entity_poly.entity_id
_entity_poly.type
_entity_poly.pdbx_seq_one_letter_code
_entity_poly.pdbx_strand_id
1 'polypeptide(L)'
;MIFDGFPPPPEREDGPLVDYLEARPGWWGRSHLCGCLSIDERTLRLQAEHSHGRVIFNSTVGGLKATRHADETEIRACAAELRNRAASHTNRADEIERAGGLCQ
;
A
#
# COMPACT_ATOMS: atom_id res chain seq x y z
N MET A 1 -12.14 -20.29 34.39
CA MET A 1 -10.80 -19.83 34.00
C MET A 1 -10.87 -18.32 33.90
N ILE A 2 -10.06 -17.63 34.69
CA ILE A 2 -10.01 -16.17 34.78
C ILE A 2 -9.28 -15.68 33.54
N PHE A 3 -9.90 -14.82 32.73
CA PHE A 3 -9.22 -14.08 31.66
C PHE A 3 -8.96 -12.66 32.18
N ASP A 4 -7.68 -12.37 32.38
CA ASP A 4 -7.16 -11.07 32.80
C ASP A 4 -7.53 -10.00 31.76
N GLY A 5 -8.53 -9.18 32.09
CA GLY A 5 -8.44 -7.72 32.17
C GLY A 5 -8.01 -6.86 30.97
N PHE A 6 -7.58 -7.42 29.84
CA PHE A 6 -7.25 -6.65 28.64
C PHE A 6 -8.19 -7.07 27.52
N PRO A 7 -8.95 -6.15 26.90
CA PRO A 7 -9.69 -6.49 25.69
C PRO A 7 -8.68 -7.07 24.68
N PRO A 8 -9.05 -8.09 23.90
CA PRO A 8 -8.20 -8.51 22.79
C PRO A 8 -7.80 -7.27 22.00
N PRO A 9 -6.53 -7.15 21.58
CA PRO A 9 -6.11 -6.01 20.76
C PRO A 9 -7.13 -5.85 19.64
N PRO A 10 -7.55 -4.61 19.33
CA PRO A 10 -8.58 -4.37 18.33
C PRO A 10 -8.23 -5.17 17.08
N GLU A 11 -9.23 -5.81 16.48
CA GLU A 11 -9.04 -6.52 15.22
C GLU A 11 -8.28 -5.61 14.26
N ARG A 12 -7.29 -6.18 13.56
CA ARG A 12 -6.46 -5.41 12.62
C ARG A 12 -7.40 -4.73 11.64
N GLU A 13 -7.57 -3.43 11.76
CA GLU A 13 -8.26 -2.61 10.77
C GLU A 13 -7.36 -2.50 9.53
N ASP A 14 -7.04 -3.62 8.87
CA ASP A 14 -6.45 -3.64 7.53
C ASP A 14 -7.38 -2.92 6.51
N GLY A 15 -8.60 -2.58 6.96
CA GLY A 15 -9.61 -1.84 6.24
C GLY A 15 -10.28 -2.70 5.16
N PRO A 16 -11.38 -2.25 4.56
CA PRO A 16 -12.16 -3.07 3.65
C PRO A 16 -11.45 -3.32 2.30
N LEU A 17 -10.34 -2.62 2.02
CA LEU A 17 -9.63 -2.73 0.74
C LEU A 17 -9.09 -4.13 0.49
N VAL A 18 -8.39 -4.71 1.46
CA VAL A 18 -7.69 -5.97 1.24
C VAL A 18 -8.69 -7.10 1.02
N ASP A 19 -9.72 -7.17 1.86
CA ASP A 19 -10.79 -8.16 1.73
C ASP A 19 -11.53 -8.03 0.38
N TYR A 20 -11.78 -6.79 -0.06
CA TYR A 20 -12.40 -6.55 -1.37
C TYR A 20 -11.57 -7.12 -2.51
N LEU A 21 -10.26 -6.81 -2.53
CA LEU A 21 -9.34 -7.23 -3.59
C LEU A 21 -9.06 -8.73 -3.54
N GLU A 22 -8.98 -9.32 -2.35
CA GLU A 22 -8.79 -10.76 -2.21
C GLU A 22 -10.02 -11.57 -2.62
N ALA A 23 -11.22 -11.04 -2.41
CA ALA A 23 -12.46 -11.66 -2.89
C ALA A 23 -12.68 -11.49 -4.40
N ARG A 24 -12.01 -10.52 -5.04
CA ARG A 24 -12.25 -10.13 -6.44
C ARG A 24 -10.94 -10.07 -7.24
N PRO A 25 -10.56 -11.18 -7.91
CA PRO A 25 -9.38 -11.22 -8.76
C PRO A 25 -9.44 -10.15 -9.85
N GLY A 26 -8.31 -9.48 -10.10
CA GLY A 26 -8.17 -8.49 -11.17
C GLY A 26 -7.58 -7.17 -10.71
N TRP A 27 -7.32 -6.29 -11.68
CA TRP A 27 -6.88 -4.93 -11.46
C TRP A 27 -8.10 -4.02 -11.26
N TRP A 28 -8.09 -3.24 -10.18
CA TRP A 28 -9.18 -2.32 -9.84
C TRP A 28 -8.68 -0.88 -9.75
N GLY A 29 -9.37 0.02 -10.44
CA GLY A 29 -9.04 1.44 -10.45
C GLY A 29 -9.35 2.12 -9.10
N ARG A 30 -8.53 3.09 -8.71
CA ARG A 30 -8.66 3.79 -7.42
C ARG A 30 -10.03 4.45 -7.22
N SER A 31 -10.51 5.21 -8.19
CA SER A 31 -11.83 5.89 -8.09
C SER A 31 -12.99 4.92 -7.93
N HIS A 32 -12.91 3.77 -8.60
CA HIS A 32 -13.90 2.70 -8.45
C HIS A 32 -13.85 2.11 -7.05
N LEU A 33 -12.66 1.79 -6.53
CA LEU A 33 -12.47 1.29 -5.17
C LEU A 33 -12.98 2.27 -4.11
N CYS A 34 -12.69 3.57 -4.25
CA CYS A 34 -13.25 4.60 -3.36
C CYS A 34 -14.78 4.55 -3.34
N GLY A 35 -15.42 4.47 -4.51
CA GLY A 35 -16.88 4.36 -4.62
C GLY A 35 -17.45 3.09 -4.00
N CYS A 36 -16.83 1.93 -4.25
CA CYS A 36 -17.29 0.64 -3.72
C CYS A 36 -17.12 0.51 -2.21
N LEU A 37 -16.04 1.07 -1.66
CA LEU A 37 -15.69 0.95 -0.25
C LEU A 37 -16.20 2.11 0.59
N SER A 38 -16.79 3.14 -0.04
CA SER A 38 -17.21 4.39 0.62
C SER A 38 -16.07 5.04 1.42
N ILE A 39 -14.85 5.00 0.89
CA ILE A 39 -13.66 5.64 1.47
C ILE A 39 -13.10 6.69 0.54
N ASP A 40 -12.44 7.70 1.09
CA ASP A 40 -11.70 8.69 0.31
C ASP A 40 -10.37 8.12 -0.22
N GLU A 41 -9.76 8.81 -1.19
CA GLU A 41 -8.52 8.36 -1.83
C GLU A 41 -7.32 8.32 -0.88
N ARG A 42 -7.27 9.21 0.13
CA ARG A 42 -6.20 9.18 1.13
C ARG A 42 -6.31 7.92 1.98
N THR A 43 -7.51 7.58 2.42
CA THR A 43 -7.77 6.35 3.19
C THR A 43 -7.46 5.10 2.37
N LEU A 44 -7.87 5.06 1.09
CA LEU A 44 -7.52 3.98 0.17
C LEU A 44 -5.99 3.79 0.07
N ARG A 45 -5.26 4.90 -0.11
CA ARG A 45 -3.79 4.89 -0.22
C ARG A 45 -3.14 4.37 1.05
N LEU A 46 -3.58 4.82 2.23
CA LEU A 46 -3.03 4.37 3.50
C LEU A 46 -3.27 2.88 3.72
N GLN A 47 -4.47 2.36 3.41
CA GLN A 47 -4.73 0.92 3.50
C GLN A 47 -3.84 0.11 2.54
N ALA A 48 -3.62 0.59 1.32
CA ALA A 48 -2.70 -0.07 0.39
C ALA A 48 -1.25 -0.08 0.90
N GLU A 49 -0.75 1.07 1.36
CA GLU A 49 0.61 1.24 1.90
C GLU A 49 0.84 0.38 3.16
N HIS A 50 -0.15 0.27 4.03
CA HIS A 50 -0.09 -0.51 5.28
C HIS A 50 -0.62 -1.94 5.14
N SER A 51 -0.86 -2.43 3.92
CA SER A 51 -1.35 -3.79 3.66
C SER A 51 -0.34 -4.91 3.93
N HIS A 52 0.88 -4.60 4.38
CA HIS A 52 1.98 -5.55 4.56
C HIS A 52 2.28 -6.40 3.32
N GLY A 53 2.19 -5.78 2.13
CA GLY A 53 2.46 -6.45 0.86
C GLY A 53 1.32 -7.33 0.36
N ARG A 54 0.13 -7.27 0.95
CA ARG A 54 -1.08 -7.95 0.45
C ARG A 54 -1.70 -7.24 -0.75
N VAL A 55 -1.39 -5.95 -0.95
CA VAL A 55 -1.83 -5.16 -2.10
C VAL A 55 -0.62 -4.72 -2.91
N ILE A 56 -0.69 -4.92 -4.22
CA ILE A 56 0.25 -4.35 -5.20
C ILE A 56 -0.43 -3.29 -6.05
N PHE A 57 0.37 -2.40 -6.60
CA PHE A 57 -0.07 -1.40 -7.58
C PHE A 57 0.73 -1.58 -8.87
N ASN A 58 0.20 -1.05 -9.96
CA ASN A 58 0.91 -0.97 -11.23
C ASN A 58 0.62 0.38 -11.88
N SER A 59 1.67 1.18 -12.10
CA SER A 59 1.52 2.53 -12.65
C SER A 59 1.14 2.53 -14.13
N THR A 60 1.47 1.47 -14.88
CA THR A 60 1.14 1.31 -16.30
C THR A 60 -0.33 0.92 -16.50
N VAL A 61 -0.82 -0.03 -15.70
CA VAL A 61 -2.22 -0.51 -15.76
C VAL A 61 -3.17 0.46 -15.03
N GLY A 62 -2.67 1.17 -14.02
CA GLY A 62 -3.43 2.19 -13.31
C GLY A 62 -4.42 1.64 -12.29
N GLY A 63 -3.99 0.70 -11.43
CA GLY A 63 -4.88 0.09 -10.44
C GLY A 63 -4.18 -0.60 -9.27
N LEU A 64 -5.01 -1.21 -8.42
CA LEU A 64 -4.61 -2.04 -7.29
C LEU A 64 -5.07 -3.48 -7.52
N LYS A 65 -4.29 -4.44 -7.04
CA LYS A 65 -4.56 -5.88 -7.11
C LYS A 65 -4.10 -6.55 -5.82
N ALA A 66 -4.80 -7.59 -5.37
CA ALA A 66 -4.29 -8.40 -4.26
C ALA A 66 -3.12 -9.27 -4.73
N THR A 67 -2.04 -9.30 -3.95
CA THR A 67 -0.81 -10.03 -4.28
C THR A 67 -1.04 -11.52 -4.54
N ARG A 68 -2.00 -12.14 -3.83
CA ARG A 68 -2.38 -13.55 -4.04
C ARG A 68 -2.94 -13.86 -5.43
N HIS A 69 -3.44 -12.86 -6.14
CA HIS A 69 -3.98 -12.98 -7.50
C HIS A 69 -2.98 -12.51 -8.56
N ALA A 70 -1.80 -12.04 -8.13
CA ALA A 70 -0.79 -11.50 -9.01
C ALA A 70 0.19 -12.58 -9.47
N ASP A 71 0.65 -12.46 -10.71
CA ASP A 71 1.75 -13.29 -11.20
C ASP A 71 3.11 -12.75 -10.76
N GLU A 72 4.15 -13.56 -10.95
CA GLU A 72 5.52 -13.19 -10.56
C GLU A 72 6.01 -11.91 -11.24
N THR A 73 5.62 -11.68 -12.49
CA THR A 73 6.05 -10.50 -13.25
C THR A 73 5.42 -9.24 -12.68
N GLU A 74 4.12 -9.27 -12.38
CA GLU A 74 3.39 -8.18 -11.73
C GLU A 74 3.99 -7.83 -10.36
N ILE A 75 4.31 -8.84 -9.54
CA ILE A 75 4.94 -8.65 -8.22
C ILE A 75 6.33 -8.03 -8.36
N ARG A 76 7.16 -8.56 -9.27
CA ARG A 76 8.51 -8.03 -9.52
C ARG A 76 8.49 -6.59 -10.03
N ALA A 77 7.55 -6.27 -10.92
CA ALA A 77 7.36 -4.91 -11.43
C ALA A 77 6.98 -3.94 -10.30
N CYS A 78 5.98 -4.28 -9.47
CA CYS A 78 5.58 -3.45 -8.33
C CYS A 78 6.76 -3.24 -7.35
N ALA A 79 7.51 -4.30 -7.04
CA ALA A 79 8.67 -4.21 -6.17
C ALA A 79 9.79 -3.34 -6.76
N ALA A 80 10.03 -3.42 -8.07
CA ALA A 80 11.00 -2.57 -8.76
C ALA A 80 10.57 -1.09 -8.72
N GLU A 81 9.30 -0.79 -8.96
CA GLU A 81 8.75 0.57 -8.84
C GLU A 81 8.96 1.14 -7.43
N LEU A 82 8.67 0.35 -6.39
CA LEU A 82 8.88 0.77 -4.99
C LEU A 82 10.36 1.08 -4.69
N ARG A 83 11.29 0.24 -5.16
CA ARG A 83 12.73 0.48 -4.99
C ARG A 83 13.19 1.75 -5.71
N ASN A 84 12.70 1.99 -6.92
CA ASN A 84 13.01 3.21 -7.67
C ASN A 84 12.47 4.46 -6.97
N ARG A 85 11.25 4.40 -6.40
CA ARG A 85 10.70 5.49 -5.59
C ARG A 85 11.55 5.74 -4.34
N ALA A 86 11.97 4.69 -3.64
CA ALA A 86 12.85 4.82 -2.48
C ALA A 86 14.18 5.51 -2.85
N ALA A 87 14.83 5.09 -3.93
CA ALA A 87 16.05 5.73 -4.41
C ALA A 87 15.84 7.21 -4.76
N SER A 88 14.72 7.55 -5.42
CA SER A 88 14.37 8.94 -5.71
C SER A 88 14.13 9.76 -4.44
N HIS A 89 13.49 9.19 -3.42
CA HIS A 89 13.30 9.86 -2.13
C HIS A 89 14.62 10.06 -1.38
N THR A 90 15.54 9.09 -1.40
CA THR A 90 16.89 9.24 -0.84
C THR A 90 17.63 10.39 -1.51
N ASN A 91 17.70 10.42 -2.85
CA ASN A 91 18.38 11.50 -3.56
C ASN A 91 17.81 12.88 -3.21
N ARG A 92 16.48 12.99 -3.09
CA ARG A 92 15.82 14.23 -2.68
C ARG A 92 16.16 14.62 -1.24
N ALA A 93 16.27 13.65 -0.33
CA ALA A 93 16.71 13.92 1.04
C ALA A 93 18.14 14.50 1.06
N ASP A 94 19.06 13.89 0.31
CA ASP A 94 20.44 14.38 0.17
C ASP A 94 20.49 15.81 -0.41
N GLU A 95 19.67 16.11 -1.43
CA GLU A 95 19.56 17.46 -1.99
C GLU A 95 19.08 18.49 -0.95
N ILE A 96 18.10 18.11 -0.11
CA ILE A 96 17.59 18.95 0.99
C ILE A 96 18.68 19.17 2.04
N GLU A 97 19.40 18.13 2.43
CA GLU A 97 20.49 18.23 3.41
C GLU A 97 21.63 19.12 2.90
N ARG A 98 22.02 18.97 1.63
CA ARG A 98 23.01 19.85 0.99
C ARG A 98 22.54 21.30 0.93
N ALA A 99 21.30 21.55 0.51
CA ALA A 99 20.74 22.89 0.46
C ALA A 99 20.62 23.54 1.85
N GLY A 100 20.38 22.73 2.88
CA GLY A 100 20.35 23.15 4.28
C GLY A 100 21.73 23.26 4.95
N GLY A 101 22.82 22.93 4.25
CA GLY A 101 24.18 22.98 4.79
C GLY A 101 24.50 21.89 5.82
N LEU A 102 23.74 20.79 5.82
CA LEU A 102 23.91 19.66 6.74
C LEU A 102 24.86 18.57 6.20
N CYS A 103 25.18 18.60 4.91
CA CYS A 103 26.26 17.79 4.34
C CYS A 103 27.59 18.56 4.37
N GLN A 104 28.60 18.03 5.07
CA GLN A 104 30.01 18.38 4.87
C GLN A 104 30.61 17.53 3.75
#